data_AF-A0A6L7XRQ2-F1
#
_entry.id   AF-A0A6L7XRQ2-F1
#
_cell.length_a   1.000
_cell.length_b   1.000
_cell.length_c   1.000
_cell.angle_alpha   90.00
_cell.angle_beta   90.00
_cell.angle_gamma   90.00
#
_symmetry.space_group_name_H-M   'P 1'
#
loop_
_entity.id
_entity.type
_entity.pdbx_description
1 polymer ?
#
loop_
_entity_poly.entity_id
_entity_poly.type
_entity_poly.pdbx_seq_one_letter_code
_entity_poly.pdbx_strand_id
1 'polypeptide(L)'
;MTYAGDRVVFDADSHLMELPDFLSRHVETRMRDRIPSLDDIRLADVGEQMRSFDGAQGHAPEVVQELTALGDRLTRGPKWHQALGAFSGRERGIALNQLGFERQVVFSSFCATKIFTAEDVEARYAAADAHNRAMAEFCDG
;
A
#
# COMPACT_ATOMS: atom_id res chain seq x y z
N MET A 1 -0.95 -11.97 23.68
CA MET A 1 0.28 -11.14 23.76
C MET A 1 0.55 -10.69 22.34
N THR A 2 0.98 -9.44 22.09
CA THR A 2 1.27 -8.99 20.72
C THR A 2 2.43 -9.80 20.13
N TYR A 3 2.63 -9.73 18.81
CA TYR A 3 3.79 -10.34 18.16
C TYR A 3 5.12 -9.87 18.78
N ALA A 4 5.21 -8.58 19.14
CA ALA A 4 6.39 -8.01 19.77
C ALA A 4 6.61 -8.50 21.22
N GLY A 5 5.55 -8.84 21.96
CA GLY A 5 5.67 -9.18 23.38
C GLY A 5 6.25 -8.00 24.16
N ASP A 6 7.32 -8.23 24.92
CA ASP A 6 7.98 -7.18 25.73
C ASP A 6 9.05 -6.38 24.95
N ARG A 7 9.18 -6.61 23.64
CA ARG A 7 10.18 -5.94 22.81
C ARG A 7 9.63 -4.63 22.25
N VAL A 8 10.49 -3.61 22.21
CA VAL A 8 10.28 -2.41 21.40
C VAL A 8 10.76 -2.71 19.98
N VAL A 9 9.86 -2.67 18.99
CA VAL A 9 10.16 -3.01 17.60
C VAL A 9 9.92 -1.79 16.69
N PHE A 10 10.94 -1.46 15.90
CA PHE A 10 10.84 -0.54 14.77
C PHE A 10 11.05 -1.34 13.49
N ASP A 11 10.05 -1.35 12.62
CA ASP A 11 10.11 -2.08 11.36
C ASP A 11 10.86 -1.24 10.32
N ALA A 12 12.05 -1.70 9.92
CA ALA A 12 12.89 -0.98 8.98
C ALA A 12 12.51 -1.23 7.51
N ASP A 13 11.62 -2.19 7.25
CA ASP A 13 11.29 -2.63 5.89
C ASP A 13 9.86 -3.17 5.80
N SER A 14 8.91 -2.25 5.57
CA SER A 14 7.53 -2.60 5.27
C SER A 14 7.14 -2.08 3.89
N HIS A 15 6.16 -2.73 3.27
CA HIS A 15 5.63 -2.31 1.99
C HIS A 15 4.12 -2.05 2.09
N LEU A 16 3.62 -1.12 1.26
CA LEU A 16 2.20 -1.00 0.98
C LEU A 16 1.86 -1.65 -0.36
N MET A 17 0.58 -1.95 -0.55
CA MET A 17 0.04 -2.55 -1.76
C MET A 17 -0.68 -1.46 -2.57
N GLU A 18 -0.06 -0.95 -3.63
CA GLU A 18 -0.66 0.08 -4.46
C GLU A 18 -1.96 -0.41 -5.13
N LEU A 19 -2.91 0.50 -5.32
CA LEU A 19 -4.13 0.31 -6.11
C LEU A 19 -3.93 0.83 -7.55
N PRO A 20 -4.80 0.49 -8.51
CA PRO A 20 -4.61 0.88 -9.91
C PRO A 20 -4.44 2.39 -10.11
N ASP A 21 -5.16 3.19 -9.32
CA ASP A 21 -5.17 4.64 -9.38
C ASP A 21 -4.09 5.34 -8.53
N PHE A 22 -3.20 4.58 -7.88
CA PHE A 22 -2.23 5.09 -6.89
C PHE A 22 -1.36 6.25 -7.41
N LEU A 23 -1.02 6.27 -8.70
CA LEU A 23 -0.31 7.42 -9.30
C LEU A 23 -1.26 8.43 -9.93
N SER A 24 -2.30 7.97 -10.64
CA SER A 24 -3.18 8.84 -11.44
C SER A 24 -4.07 9.74 -10.58
N ARG A 25 -4.36 9.33 -9.33
CA ARG A 25 -5.07 10.14 -8.33
C ARG A 25 -4.26 11.35 -7.84
N HIS A 26 -2.93 11.26 -7.87
CA HIS A 26 -2.03 12.28 -7.29
C HIS A 26 -1.22 13.08 -8.33
N VAL A 27 -1.37 12.76 -9.61
CA VAL A 27 -0.72 13.47 -10.70
C VAL A 27 -1.63 14.58 -11.26
N GLU A 28 -1.02 15.63 -11.82
CA GLU A 28 -1.74 16.65 -12.58
C GLU A 28 -2.51 16.03 -13.75
N THR A 29 -3.73 16.52 -14.00
CA THR A 29 -4.63 15.98 -15.04
C THR A 29 -3.95 15.84 -16.41
N ARG A 30 -3.11 16.80 -16.81
CA ARG A 30 -2.39 16.79 -18.10
C ARG A 30 -1.35 15.69 -18.24
N MET A 31 -0.95 15.06 -17.14
CA MET A 31 0.08 14.02 -17.10
C MET A 31 -0.50 12.61 -16.95
N ARG A 32 -1.81 12.47 -16.67
CA ARG A 32 -2.45 11.17 -16.41
C ARG A 32 -2.24 10.15 -17.52
N ASP A 33 -2.33 10.59 -18.78
CA ASP A 33 -2.15 9.72 -19.95
C ASP A 33 -0.67 9.48 -20.32
N ARG A 34 0.26 10.13 -19.61
CA ARG A 34 1.72 10.05 -19.88
C ARG A 34 2.46 9.22 -18.84
N ILE A 35 1.96 9.18 -17.60
CA ILE A 35 2.59 8.41 -16.53
C ILE A 35 2.42 6.90 -16.76
N PRO A 36 3.33 6.07 -16.22
CA PRO A 36 3.16 4.62 -16.29
C PRO A 36 1.88 4.17 -15.57
N SER A 37 1.14 3.24 -16.18
CA SER A 37 0.04 2.53 -15.53
C SER A 37 0.55 1.38 -14.66
N LEU A 38 -0.22 1.08 -13.60
CA LEU A 38 -0.04 -0.09 -12.76
C LEU A 38 -0.87 -1.31 -13.23
N ASP A 39 -1.70 -1.18 -14.28
CA ASP A 39 -2.58 -2.26 -14.74
C ASP A 39 -1.83 -3.51 -15.20
N ASP A 40 -0.59 -3.34 -15.69
CA ASP A 40 0.27 -4.39 -16.23
C ASP A 40 1.18 -5.05 -15.16
N ILE A 41 0.72 -5.18 -13.92
CA ILE A 41 1.46 -5.98 -12.92
C ILE A 41 1.49 -7.44 -13.37
N ARG A 42 2.70 -7.97 -13.57
CA ARG A 42 2.96 -9.28 -14.19
C ARG A 42 2.64 -10.50 -13.31
N LEU A 43 2.36 -10.30 -12.01
CA LEU A 43 1.80 -11.34 -11.16
C LEU A 43 0.27 -11.36 -11.35
N ALA A 44 -0.23 -12.30 -12.17
CA ALA A 44 -1.63 -12.35 -12.58
C ALA A 44 -2.61 -12.29 -11.39
N ASP A 45 -2.40 -13.13 -10.37
CA ASP A 45 -3.28 -13.19 -9.19
C ASP A 45 -3.26 -11.88 -8.37
N VAL A 46 -2.09 -11.24 -8.26
CA VAL A 46 -1.93 -9.97 -7.53
C VAL A 46 -2.57 -8.81 -8.31
N GLY A 47 -2.44 -8.81 -9.63
CA GLY A 47 -3.09 -7.82 -10.49
C GLY A 47 -4.61 -7.91 -10.41
N GLU A 48 -5.18 -9.11 -10.36
CA GLU A 48 -6.63 -9.29 -10.16
C GLU A 48 -7.08 -8.82 -8.79
N GLN A 49 -6.37 -9.19 -7.72
CA GLN A 49 -6.65 -8.70 -6.37
C GLN A 49 -6.60 -7.17 -6.30
N MET A 50 -5.55 -6.55 -6.81
CA MET A 50 -5.42 -5.10 -6.87
C MET A 50 -6.64 -4.45 -7.54
N ARG A 51 -7.08 -4.95 -8.70
CA ARG A 51 -8.26 -4.42 -9.42
C ARG A 51 -9.57 -4.63 -8.66
N SER A 52 -9.67 -5.69 -7.85
CA SER A 52 -10.88 -5.91 -7.03
C SER A 52 -11.08 -4.85 -5.93
N PHE A 53 -10.03 -4.09 -5.61
CA PHE A 53 -10.06 -2.97 -4.65
C PHE A 53 -10.01 -1.60 -5.34
N ASP A 54 -10.26 -1.50 -6.65
CA ASP A 54 -10.23 -0.23 -7.36
C ASP A 54 -11.20 0.80 -6.74
N GLY A 55 -10.70 2.01 -6.48
CA GLY A 55 -11.41 3.08 -5.79
C GLY A 55 -11.64 2.88 -4.28
N ALA A 56 -11.25 1.74 -3.70
CA ALA A 56 -11.42 1.48 -2.28
C ALA A 56 -10.47 2.34 -1.42
N GLN A 57 -10.95 2.80 -0.26
CA GLN A 57 -10.10 3.50 0.74
C GLN A 57 -9.69 2.59 1.90
N GLY A 58 -10.16 1.34 1.87
CA GLY A 58 -9.99 0.30 2.88
C GLY A 58 -10.85 -0.91 2.53
N HIS A 59 -10.72 -1.97 3.32
CA HIS A 59 -11.58 -3.13 3.26
C HIS A 59 -13.01 -2.78 3.72
N ALA A 60 -13.98 -3.62 3.34
CA ALA A 60 -15.34 -3.51 3.88
C ALA A 60 -15.31 -3.63 5.43
N PRO A 61 -16.18 -2.92 6.17
CA PRO A 61 -16.14 -2.89 7.64
C PRO A 61 -16.16 -4.28 8.29
N GLU A 62 -16.93 -5.22 7.74
CA GLU A 62 -17.03 -6.59 8.21
C GLU A 62 -15.70 -7.33 8.03
N VAL A 63 -15.04 -7.12 6.90
CA VAL A 63 -13.71 -7.68 6.61
C VAL A 63 -12.65 -7.07 7.54
N VAL A 64 -12.70 -5.76 7.81
CA VAL A 64 -11.82 -5.12 8.80
C VAL A 64 -12.01 -5.76 10.17
N GLN A 65 -13.25 -6.03 10.58
CA GLN A 65 -13.54 -6.69 11.86
C GLN A 65 -12.97 -8.12 11.90
N GLU A 66 -13.16 -8.90 10.84
CA GLU A 66 -12.62 -10.27 10.73
C GLU A 66 -11.08 -10.28 10.78
N LEU A 67 -10.44 -9.40 10.03
CA LEU A 67 -8.98 -9.26 10.01
C LEU A 67 -8.44 -8.79 11.36
N THR A 68 -9.12 -7.83 12.00
CA THR A 68 -8.78 -7.35 13.35
C THR A 68 -8.93 -8.49 14.37
N ALA A 69 -9.92 -9.38 14.22
CA ALA A 69 -10.11 -10.51 15.12
C ALA A 69 -8.98 -11.56 15.07
N LEU A 70 -8.09 -11.51 14.06
CA LEU A 70 -6.91 -12.38 14.00
C LEU A 70 -5.92 -12.10 15.14
N GLY A 71 -5.84 -10.84 15.61
CA GLY A 71 -4.97 -10.44 16.71
C GLY A 71 -3.50 -10.76 16.45
N ASP A 72 -2.87 -11.52 17.35
CA ASP A 72 -1.46 -11.94 17.23
C ASP A 72 -1.19 -12.92 16.06
N ARG A 73 -2.26 -13.48 15.47
CA ARG A 73 -2.19 -14.34 14.28
C ARG A 73 -2.26 -13.56 12.97
N LEU A 74 -2.32 -12.23 13.00
CA LEU A 74 -2.36 -11.38 11.80
C LEU A 74 -1.27 -11.73 10.79
N THR A 75 -0.06 -12.04 11.27
CA THR A 75 1.09 -12.45 10.42
C THR A 75 0.85 -13.73 9.61
N ARG A 76 -0.08 -14.58 10.04
CA ARG A 76 -0.51 -15.82 9.38
C ARG A 76 -1.80 -15.66 8.58
N GLY A 77 -2.39 -14.46 8.58
CA GLY A 77 -3.61 -14.14 7.87
C GLY A 77 -3.41 -13.97 6.36
N PRO A 78 -4.43 -13.40 5.69
CA PRO A 78 -4.38 -13.08 4.27
C PRO A 78 -3.15 -12.24 3.90
N LYS A 79 -2.76 -12.32 2.62
CA LYS A 79 -1.57 -11.66 2.06
C LYS A 79 -1.97 -10.65 1.00
N TRP A 80 -1.00 -9.84 0.59
CA TRP A 80 -1.18 -8.84 -0.47
C TRP A 80 -2.32 -7.87 -0.12
N HIS A 81 -3.12 -7.45 -1.09
CA HIS A 81 -4.21 -6.50 -0.88
C HIS A 81 -5.24 -6.96 0.15
N GLN A 82 -5.39 -8.26 0.39
CA GLN A 82 -6.33 -8.80 1.39
C GLN A 82 -5.85 -8.65 2.84
N ALA A 83 -4.58 -8.27 3.06
CA ALA A 83 -4.05 -8.11 4.40
C ALA A 83 -4.49 -6.79 5.02
N LEU A 84 -4.75 -6.78 6.34
CA LEU A 84 -5.12 -5.57 7.07
C LEU A 84 -4.05 -4.50 6.91
N GLY A 85 -4.44 -3.31 6.45
CA GLY A 85 -3.50 -2.20 6.26
C GLY A 85 -2.56 -2.38 5.08
N ALA A 86 -2.84 -3.30 4.16
CA ALA A 86 -2.08 -3.46 2.93
C ALA A 86 -2.07 -2.17 2.10
N PHE A 87 -3.25 -1.58 1.88
CA PHE A 87 -3.46 -0.41 1.02
C PHE A 87 -4.14 0.78 1.71
N SER A 88 -4.49 0.65 3.00
CA SER A 88 -5.13 1.70 3.80
C SER A 88 -4.28 2.07 5.02
N GLY A 89 -3.88 3.35 5.12
CA GLY A 89 -3.08 3.88 6.25
C GLY A 89 -3.78 3.70 7.60
N ARG A 90 -5.07 4.04 7.65
CA ARG A 90 -5.90 3.87 8.85
C ARG A 90 -5.92 2.41 9.35
N GLU A 91 -6.05 1.46 8.45
CA GLU A 91 -6.01 0.03 8.81
C GLU A 91 -4.59 -0.43 9.16
N ARG A 92 -3.56 0.17 8.56
CA ARG A 92 -2.16 -0.09 8.90
C ARG A 92 -1.88 0.30 10.36
N GLY A 93 -2.45 1.39 10.85
CA GLY A 93 -2.39 1.74 12.28
C GLY A 93 -2.95 0.64 13.18
N ILE A 94 -4.07 0.02 12.79
CA ILE A 94 -4.66 -1.12 13.53
C ILE A 94 -3.67 -2.31 13.53
N ALA A 95 -3.14 -2.66 12.36
CA ALA A 95 -2.18 -3.77 12.22
C ALA A 95 -0.92 -3.55 13.09
N LEU A 96 -0.32 -2.35 13.05
CA LEU A 96 0.86 -2.01 13.86
C LEU A 96 0.59 -2.15 15.36
N ASN A 97 -0.57 -1.67 15.83
CA ASN A 97 -0.98 -1.81 17.22
C ASN A 97 -1.13 -3.28 17.65
N GLN A 98 -1.67 -4.14 16.78
CA GLN A 98 -1.82 -5.57 17.05
C GLN A 98 -0.48 -6.32 17.08
N LEU A 99 0.42 -5.95 16.19
CA LEU A 99 1.77 -6.51 16.14
C LEU A 99 2.64 -5.99 17.29
N GLY A 100 2.33 -4.81 17.84
CA GLY A 100 3.11 -4.14 18.87
C GLY A 100 4.36 -3.45 18.30
N PHE A 101 4.24 -2.87 17.10
CA PHE A 101 5.34 -2.13 16.45
C PHE A 101 5.19 -0.64 16.73
N GLU A 102 6.29 0.02 17.11
CA GLU A 102 6.29 1.45 17.43
C GLU A 102 6.16 2.31 16.18
N ARG A 103 6.99 2.02 15.16
CA ARG A 103 7.01 2.70 13.86
C ARG A 103 7.49 1.75 12.79
N GLN A 104 7.22 2.11 11.55
CA GLN A 104 7.72 1.42 10.37
C GLN A 104 8.26 2.42 9.33
N VAL A 105 9.21 1.97 8.53
CA VAL A 105 9.54 2.59 7.24
C VAL A 105 8.68 1.90 6.17
N VAL A 106 8.02 2.69 5.31
CA VAL A 106 7.12 2.17 4.26
C VAL A 106 7.72 2.42 2.88
N PHE A 107 7.81 1.36 2.07
CA PHE A 107 8.25 1.37 0.68
C PHE A 107 7.10 1.03 -0.28
N SER A 108 7.24 1.45 -1.53
CA SER A 108 6.34 1.01 -2.61
C SER A 108 6.62 -0.44 -3.01
N SER A 109 5.60 -1.15 -3.48
CA SER A 109 5.76 -2.52 -3.98
C SER A 109 5.95 -2.56 -5.50
N PHE A 110 5.25 -1.70 -6.24
CA PHE A 110 5.16 -1.82 -7.70
C PHE A 110 5.61 -0.57 -8.45
N CYS A 111 5.42 0.62 -7.85
CA CYS A 111 5.64 1.88 -8.55
C CYS A 111 7.11 2.15 -8.90
N ALA A 112 8.04 1.78 -8.02
CA ALA A 112 9.44 2.19 -8.12
C ALA A 112 10.05 1.86 -9.49
N THR A 113 9.96 0.61 -9.94
CA THR A 113 10.49 0.19 -11.25
C THR A 113 9.81 0.95 -12.38
N LYS A 114 8.48 1.07 -12.35
CA LYS A 114 7.72 1.76 -13.40
C LYS A 114 8.13 3.22 -13.56
N ILE A 115 8.35 3.91 -12.45
CA ILE A 115 8.84 5.29 -12.43
C ILE A 115 10.26 5.33 -13.01
N PHE A 116 11.20 4.55 -12.46
CA PHE A 116 12.60 4.63 -12.86
C PHE A 116 12.86 4.21 -14.31
N THR A 117 12.02 3.35 -14.89
CA THR A 117 12.16 2.90 -16.29
C THR A 117 11.30 3.67 -17.28
N ALA A 118 10.48 4.65 -16.86
CA ALA A 118 9.70 5.46 -17.80
C ALA A 118 10.63 6.26 -18.73
N GLU A 119 10.47 6.12 -20.05
CA GLU A 119 11.36 6.77 -21.04
C GLU A 119 11.19 8.30 -21.08
N ASP A 120 9.95 8.76 -20.96
CA ASP A 120 9.62 10.19 -20.90
C ASP A 120 10.03 10.77 -19.54
N VAL A 121 11.05 11.65 -19.56
CA VAL A 121 11.60 12.29 -18.36
C VAL A 121 10.55 13.11 -17.62
N GLU A 122 9.67 13.82 -18.33
CA GLU A 122 8.60 14.60 -17.71
C GLU A 122 7.59 13.68 -17.02
N ALA A 123 7.23 12.56 -17.66
CA ALA A 123 6.37 11.55 -17.05
C ALA A 123 7.02 10.90 -15.83
N ARG A 124 8.34 10.66 -15.86
CA ARG A 124 9.11 10.12 -14.74
C ARG A 124 9.04 11.02 -13.51
N TYR A 125 9.31 12.32 -13.67
CA TYR A 125 9.23 13.27 -12.56
C TYR A 125 7.79 13.44 -12.06
N ALA A 126 6.82 13.55 -12.97
CA ALA A 126 5.41 13.64 -12.59
C ALA A 126 4.93 12.42 -11.79
N ALA A 127 5.35 11.21 -12.19
CA ALA A 127 5.03 9.98 -11.48
C ALA A 127 5.75 9.87 -10.12
N ALA A 128 7.01 10.32 -10.03
CA ALA A 128 7.75 10.38 -8.76
C ALA A 128 7.09 11.35 -7.75
N ASP A 129 6.66 12.52 -8.22
CA ASP A 129 5.94 13.50 -7.39
C ASP A 129 4.58 12.96 -6.94
N ALA A 130 3.83 12.32 -7.84
CA ALA A 130 2.57 11.68 -7.52
C ALA A 130 2.75 10.56 -6.47
N HIS A 131 3.77 9.72 -6.65
CA HIS A 131 4.14 8.68 -5.69
C HIS A 131 4.44 9.27 -4.31
N ASN A 132 5.24 10.32 -4.22
CA ASN A 132 5.57 10.94 -2.93
C ASN A 132 4.33 11.48 -2.21
N ARG A 133 3.38 12.07 -2.95
CA ARG A 133 2.08 12.51 -2.38
C ARG A 133 1.24 11.33 -1.90
N ALA A 134 1.17 10.24 -2.69
CA ALA A 134 0.43 9.04 -2.33
C ALA A 134 1.02 8.35 -1.08
N MET A 135 2.35 8.27 -0.98
CA MET A 135 3.04 7.75 0.21
C MET A 135 2.77 8.62 1.45
N ALA A 136 2.75 9.95 1.29
CA ALA A 136 2.41 10.86 2.38
C ALA A 136 0.96 10.66 2.87
N GLU A 137 0.00 10.59 1.94
CA GLU A 137 -1.41 10.30 2.28
C GLU A 137 -1.56 8.96 3.01
N PHE A 138 -0.87 7.92 2.57
CA PHE A 138 -0.90 6.62 3.25
C PHE A 138 -0.35 6.70 4.67
N CYS A 139 0.74 7.45 4.89
CA CYS A 139 1.37 7.60 6.21
C CYS A 139 0.63 8.56 7.17
N ASP A 140 -0.21 9.44 6.64
CA ASP A 140 -1.03 10.38 7.43
C ASP A 140 -2.32 9.74 7.99
N GLY A 141 -2.73 8.58 7.47
CA GLY A 141 -3.92 7.83 7.88
C GLY A 141 -3.70 6.93 9.09
#